data_AF-A0A0Q5ZAQ9-F1
#
_entry.id   AF-A0A0Q5ZAQ9-F1
#
_cell.length_a   1.000
_cell.length_b   1.000
_cell.length_c   1.000
_cell.angle_alpha   90.00
_cell.angle_beta   90.00
_cell.angle_gamma   90.00
#
_symmetry.space_group_name_H-M   'P 1'
#
loop_
_entity.id
_entity.type
_entity.pdbx_description
1 polymer ?
#
loop_
_entity_poly.entity_id
_entity_poly.type
_entity_poly.pdbx_seq_one_letter_code
_entity_poly.pdbx_strand_id
1 'polypeptide(L)'
;MLRDWDPIGVYGIPQATDEYDTYANRAYVMLMDEGATASEISGYLYIVATEHMGLTDHGRLAEKSDQVAQLLVQLRPEFGTH
;
A
#
# COMPACT_ATOMS: atom_id res chain seq x y z
N MET A 1 6.71 4.85 -4.63
CA MET A 1 5.31 4.46 -4.33
C MET A 1 5.26 3.22 -3.44
N LEU A 2 5.48 1.99 -3.92
CA LEU A 2 5.46 0.81 -3.02
C LEU A 2 6.73 0.62 -2.16
N ARG A 3 7.87 1.16 -2.59
CA ARG A 3 9.08 1.24 -1.77
C ARG A 3 8.86 2.01 -0.45
N ASP A 4 7.97 3.00 -0.47
CA ASP A 4 7.73 3.88 0.67
C ASP A 4 6.84 3.19 1.72
N TRP A 5 5.95 2.30 1.27
CA TRP A 5 5.16 1.46 2.15
C TRP A 5 5.98 0.39 2.84
N ASP A 6 6.72 -0.41 2.06
CA ASP A 6 7.51 -1.57 2.46
C ASP A 6 7.64 -1.74 4.00
N PRO A 7 6.71 -2.47 4.63
CA PRO A 7 6.63 -2.53 6.09
C PRO A 7 7.73 -3.40 6.71
N ILE A 8 8.32 -4.33 5.95
CA ILE A 8 9.40 -5.23 6.41
C ILE A 8 10.77 -4.93 5.80
N GLY A 9 10.86 -3.99 4.85
CA GLY A 9 12.14 -3.54 4.29
C GLY A 9 12.75 -4.51 3.29
N VAL A 10 11.93 -5.33 2.61
CA VAL A 10 12.39 -6.37 1.67
C VAL A 10 12.17 -6.02 0.20
N TYR A 11 11.77 -4.79 -0.10
CA TYR A 11 11.62 -4.32 -1.47
C TYR A 11 12.93 -4.55 -2.26
N GLY A 12 12.83 -5.34 -3.33
CA GLY A 12 13.98 -5.73 -4.16
C GLY A 12 14.51 -7.15 -3.93
N ILE A 13 13.92 -7.92 -3.00
CA ILE A 13 14.15 -9.37 -2.89
C ILE A 13 13.22 -10.09 -3.89
N PRO A 14 13.76 -10.74 -4.94
CA PRO A 14 12.94 -11.36 -5.99
C PRO A 14 11.94 -12.40 -5.46
N GLN A 15 12.29 -13.10 -4.38
CA GLN A 15 11.45 -14.14 -3.78
C GLN A 15 10.23 -13.60 -3.02
N ALA A 16 10.20 -12.30 -2.70
CA ALA A 16 9.06 -11.67 -2.03
C ALA A 16 8.22 -10.83 -3.01
N THR A 17 8.57 -10.80 -4.29
CA THR A 17 8.00 -9.84 -5.24
C THR A 17 6.57 -10.20 -5.66
N ASP A 18 6.24 -11.50 -5.76
CA ASP A 18 4.93 -11.96 -6.24
C ASP A 18 3.77 -11.63 -5.28
N GLU A 19 3.96 -11.84 -3.99
CA GLU A 19 2.98 -11.47 -2.95
C GLU A 19 2.84 -9.95 -2.86
N TYR A 20 3.96 -9.22 -2.90
CA TYR A 20 3.96 -7.76 -2.87
C TYR A 20 3.27 -7.13 -4.08
N ASP A 21 3.50 -7.67 -5.27
CA ASP A 21 2.84 -7.22 -6.50
C ASP A 21 1.32 -7.46 -6.44
N THR A 22 0.88 -8.53 -5.77
CA THR A 22 -0.54 -8.78 -5.55
C THR A 22 -1.17 -7.69 -4.68
N TYR A 23 -0.52 -7.33 -3.57
CA TYR A 23 -1.02 -6.26 -2.69
C TYR A 23 -0.95 -4.88 -3.36
N ALA A 24 0.12 -4.62 -4.11
CA ALA A 24 0.29 -3.43 -4.94
C ALA A 24 -0.85 -3.25 -5.95
N ASN A 25 -1.14 -4.32 -6.70
CA ASN A 25 -2.19 -4.30 -7.72
C ASN A 25 -3.56 -4.06 -7.09
N ARG A 26 -3.85 -4.65 -5.94
CA ARG A 26 -5.13 -4.40 -5.25
C ARG A 26 -5.25 -2.95 -4.80
N ALA A 27 -4.20 -2.36 -4.22
CA ALA A 27 -4.20 -0.94 -3.83
C ALA A 27 -4.36 -0.02 -5.05
N TYR A 28 -3.77 -0.39 -6.20
CA TYR A 28 -3.95 0.33 -7.47
C TYR A 28 -5.42 0.26 -7.95
N VAL A 29 -6.05 -0.91 -7.95
CA VAL A 29 -7.46 -1.08 -8.32
C VAL A 29 -8.37 -0.27 -7.39
N MET A 30 -8.10 -0.31 -6.07
CA MET A 30 -8.82 0.52 -5.11
C MET A 30 -8.70 2.01 -5.45
N LEU A 31 -7.49 2.47 -5.79
CA LEU A 31 -7.23 3.87 -6.12
C LEU A 31 -7.91 4.32 -7.42
N MET A 32 -7.77 3.53 -8.49
CA MET A 32 -8.11 3.95 -9.86
C MET A 32 -9.51 3.53 -10.27
N ASP A 33 -9.87 2.26 -10.06
CA ASP A 33 -11.14 1.70 -10.52
C ASP A 33 -12.27 1.93 -9.49
N GLU A 34 -11.96 1.83 -8.19
CA GLU A 34 -12.95 1.99 -7.12
C GLU A 34 -13.04 3.43 -6.58
N GLY A 35 -12.07 4.28 -6.93
CA GLY A 35 -12.02 5.68 -6.46
C GLY A 35 -11.80 5.82 -4.95
N ALA A 36 -11.28 4.79 -4.29
CA ALA A 36 -11.14 4.68 -2.84
C ALA A 36 -10.40 5.87 -2.23
N THR A 37 -10.81 6.24 -1.03
CA THR A 37 -10.18 7.29 -0.23
C THR A 37 -8.84 6.85 0.36
N ALA A 38 -8.04 7.82 0.81
CA ALA A 38 -6.78 7.52 1.51
C ALA A 38 -7.02 6.66 2.77
N SER A 39 -8.14 6.88 3.48
CA SER A 39 -8.49 6.07 4.66
C SER A 39 -8.73 4.60 4.31
N GLU A 40 -9.45 4.33 3.22
CA GLU A 40 -9.72 2.96 2.77
C GLU A 40 -8.46 2.24 2.30
N ILE A 41 -7.59 2.93 1.55
CA ILE A 41 -6.30 2.40 1.10
C ILE A 41 -5.37 2.16 2.30
N SER A 42 -5.32 3.09 3.24
CA SER A 42 -4.52 2.95 4.48
C SER A 42 -5.00 1.75 5.30
N GLY A 43 -6.31 1.58 5.47
CA GLY A 43 -6.89 0.44 6.18
C GLY A 43 -6.55 -0.89 5.52
N TYR A 44 -6.62 -0.95 4.19
CA TYR A 44 -6.20 -2.12 3.42
C TYR A 44 -4.72 -2.48 3.65
N LEU A 45 -3.83 -1.49 3.50
CA LEU A 45 -2.39 -1.66 3.68
C LEU A 45 -2.04 -2.09 5.12
N TYR A 46 -2.75 -1.56 6.11
CA TYR A 46 -2.61 -1.94 7.51
C TYR A 46 -3.01 -3.41 7.73
N ILE A 47 -4.17 -3.83 7.21
CA ILE A 47 -4.65 -5.22 7.29
C ILE A 47 -3.65 -6.18 6.64
N VAL A 48 -3.11 -5.84 5.47
CA VAL A 48 -2.05 -6.65 4.84
C VAL A 48 -0.86 -6.79 5.78
N ALA A 49 -0.36 -5.70 6.35
CA ALA A 49 0.78 -5.73 7.24
C ALA A 49 0.53 -6.56 8.52
N THR A 50 -0.66 -6.46 9.13
CA THR A 50 -0.94 -7.11 10.41
C THR A 50 -1.48 -8.52 10.28
N GLU A 51 -2.41 -8.75 9.35
CA GLU A 51 -3.15 -10.02 9.24
C GLU A 51 -2.50 -10.98 8.25
N HIS A 52 -1.99 -10.47 7.12
CA HIS A 52 -1.34 -11.31 6.12
C HIS A 52 0.16 -11.50 6.42
N MET A 53 0.85 -10.44 6.86
CA MET A 53 2.28 -10.49 7.17
C MET A 53 2.59 -10.72 8.67
N GLY A 54 1.58 -10.65 9.55
CA GLY A 54 1.73 -10.96 10.98
C GLY A 54 2.54 -9.94 11.78
N LEU A 55 2.68 -8.71 11.29
CA LEU A 55 3.50 -7.67 11.92
C LEU A 55 2.77 -7.02 13.11
N THR A 56 3.52 -6.70 14.16
CA THR A 56 2.94 -6.29 15.46
C THR A 56 3.28 -4.85 15.86
N ASP A 57 4.07 -4.13 15.07
CA ASP A 57 4.36 -2.71 15.31
C ASP A 57 3.20 -1.82 14.83
N HIS A 58 2.03 -2.00 15.43
CA HIS A 58 0.76 -1.43 14.97
C HIS A 58 0.80 0.09 14.77
N GLY A 59 1.50 0.82 15.65
CA GLY A 59 1.64 2.28 15.55
C GLY A 59 2.39 2.70 14.29
N ARG A 60 3.56 2.10 14.06
CA ARG A 60 4.38 2.37 12.88
C ARG A 60 3.70 1.91 11.59
N LEU A 61 3.02 0.77 11.63
CA LEU A 61 2.29 0.23 10.48
C LEU A 61 1.11 1.12 10.08
N ALA A 62 0.37 1.65 11.06
CA ALA A 62 -0.71 2.60 10.80
C ALA A 62 -0.16 3.91 10.20
N GLU A 63 0.91 4.46 10.77
CA GLU A 63 1.56 5.68 10.26
C GLU A 63 2.06 5.51 8.82
N LYS A 64 2.80 4.43 8.54
CA LYS A 64 3.30 4.14 7.18
C LYS A 64 2.17 3.93 6.18
N SER A 65 1.12 3.20 6.57
CA SER A 65 -0.02 2.93 5.69
C SER A 65 -0.77 4.22 5.34
N ASP A 66 -0.93 5.12 6.30
CA ASP A 66 -1.55 6.43 6.09
C ASP A 66 -0.69 7.33 5.17
N GLN A 67 0.61 7.44 5.44
CA GLN A 67 1.53 8.24 4.63
C GLN A 67 1.51 7.81 3.14
N VAL A 68 1.55 6.50 2.90
CA VAL A 68 1.53 5.96 1.53
C VAL A 68 0.19 6.20 0.88
N ALA A 69 -0.91 5.96 1.59
CA ALA A 69 -2.25 6.15 1.05
C ALA A 69 -2.49 7.62 0.66
N GLN A 70 -2.03 8.56 1.48
CA GLN A 70 -2.10 9.98 1.15
C GLN A 70 -1.29 10.32 -0.11
N LEU A 71 -0.09 9.77 -0.25
CA LEU A 71 0.73 9.96 -1.43
C LEU A 71 0.06 9.37 -2.70
N LEU A 72 -0.51 8.16 -2.59
CA LEU A 72 -1.24 7.51 -3.69
C LEU A 72 -2.42 8.36 -4.17
N VAL A 73 -3.21 8.91 -3.25
CA VAL A 73 -4.34 9.78 -3.59
C VAL A 73 -3.87 11.09 -4.21
N GLN A 74 -2.79 11.68 -3.72
CA GLN A 74 -2.21 12.91 -4.28
C GLN A 74 -1.72 12.73 -5.72
N LEU A 75 -1.15 11.56 -6.05
CA LEU A 75 -0.67 11.27 -7.40
C LEU A 75 -1.77 10.79 -8.36
N ARG A 76 -3.01 10.57 -7.89
CA ARG A 76 -4.15 10.13 -8.73
C ARG A 76 -4.33 10.94 -10.03
N PRO A 77 -4.20 12.28 -10.05
CA PRO A 77 -4.33 13.05 -11.29
C PRO A 77 -3.23 12.73 -12.31
N GLU A 78 -2.02 12.37 -11.87
CA GLU A 78 -0.91 12.04 -12.75
C GLU A 78 -1.13 10.68 -13.45
N PHE A 79 -1.79 9.74 -12.77
CA PHE A 79 -2.13 8.43 -13.33
C PHE A 79 -3.31 8.46 -14.33
N GLY A 80 -4.16 9.50 -14.29
CA GLY A 80 -5.32 9.63 -15.16
C GLY A 80 -5.04 10.15 -16.58
N THR A 81 -3.77 10.38 -16.94
CA THR A 81 -3.39 11.02 -18.21
C THR A 81 -2.93 10.02 -19.30
N HIS A 82 -3.24 8.72 -19.17
CA HIS A 82 -2.90 7.70 -20.17
C HIS A 82 -4.10 7.11 -20.88
#